data_AF-E7G7X0-F1
#
_entry.id   AF-E7G7X0-F1
#
_cell.length_a   1.000
_cell.length_b   1.000
_cell.length_c   1.000
_cell.angle_alpha   90.00
_cell.angle_beta   90.00
_cell.angle_gamma   90.00
#
_symmetry.space_group_name_H-M   'P 1'
#
loop_
_entity.id
_entity.type
_entity.pdbx_description
1 polymer ?
#
loop_
_entity_poly.entity_id
_entity_poly.type
_entity_poly.pdbx_seq_one_letter_code
_entity_poly.pdbx_strand_id
1 'polypeptide(L)'
;MIKKVDYMRKNISRGILFILTMMVLMGCSKEKMELKSKSLIVEYGNTISNKAEDYLKNDADFLKNIKVENLPKNEKDKEYPSVGEYEIILKNDNQEEVVKVSVKDTVAPEFKDLKEKYEIEYGSKIDLKQFSATDLSKTEITLDDSKVNYKKSGTYKATVIAEDSSENKTTKEVDVVIKEEKKEVTKKESNNGSSSKNNGKSNNTSGNGSRLTQAKAEAKKIVNQIAPNGMADYDKAKAICKYLFNNVSVQTDQSNEAYKKNHGDEAYGALILKKAACSGFCNAVTLMCQEAGIQTQHINKNKWTHQWNKVKVQGKWVILDAQGGMFGMSKHPLQEANETQQVVRFTDVNGQNSFVSPNY
;
A
#
# COMPACT_ATOMS: atom_id res chain seq x y z
N MET A 1 73.23 3.66 12.47
CA MET A 1 74.49 2.91 12.31
C MET A 1 74.70 2.09 13.58
N ILE A 2 74.76 0.75 13.45
CA ILE A 2 75.59 -0.18 14.27
C ILE A 2 75.19 -0.31 15.77
N LYS A 3 74.96 -1.47 16.40
CA LYS A 3 75.09 -2.90 16.04
C LYS A 3 74.47 -3.77 17.18
N LYS A 4 74.00 -4.96 16.76
CA LYS A 4 74.11 -6.30 17.38
C LYS A 4 73.40 -6.55 18.72
N VAL A 5 72.33 -7.36 18.74
CA VAL A 5 72.26 -8.84 18.56
C VAL A 5 72.73 -9.56 19.82
N ASP A 6 71.75 -9.96 20.62
CA ASP A 6 71.89 -10.83 21.77
C ASP A 6 71.88 -12.32 21.40
N TYR A 7 72.53 -13.06 22.27
CA TYR A 7 73.18 -14.35 22.07
C TYR A 7 72.23 -15.53 22.27
N MET A 8 72.27 -16.49 21.34
CA MET A 8 71.65 -17.81 21.48
C MET A 8 72.40 -18.69 22.49
N ARG A 9 71.68 -19.41 23.35
CA ARG A 9 72.18 -20.64 23.97
C ARG A 9 71.22 -21.81 23.71
N LYS A 10 71.76 -22.76 22.95
CA LYS A 10 71.16 -24.00 22.45
C LYS A 10 71.66 -25.14 23.36
N ASN A 11 70.77 -25.99 23.87
CA ASN A 11 71.15 -27.32 24.38
C ASN A 11 70.44 -28.40 23.57
N ILE A 12 71.23 -29.40 23.18
CA ILE A 12 71.00 -30.37 22.11
C ILE A 12 70.88 -31.78 22.72
N SER A 13 69.96 -32.57 22.15
CA SER A 13 70.00 -34.04 21.93
C SER A 13 69.81 -35.00 23.11
N ARG A 14 68.76 -35.83 22.99
CA ARG A 14 68.93 -37.29 22.81
C ARG A 14 68.05 -37.74 21.65
N GLY A 15 68.67 -38.24 20.58
CA GLY A 15 68.00 -38.83 19.44
C GLY A 15 67.58 -40.27 19.69
N ILE A 16 66.43 -40.64 19.13
CA ILE A 16 66.12 -42.00 18.68
C ILE A 16 65.79 -41.88 17.19
N LEU A 17 66.67 -42.46 16.39
CA LEU A 17 66.51 -42.76 14.97
C LEU A 17 65.65 -44.03 14.88
N PHE A 18 64.61 -44.04 14.03
CA PHE A 18 64.20 -45.12 13.10
C PHE A 18 62.72 -45.02 12.69
N ILE A 19 62.51 -45.08 11.36
CA ILE A 19 61.31 -45.55 10.63
C ILE A 19 60.20 -44.52 10.36
N LEU A 20 60.25 -44.00 9.13
CA LEU A 20 59.16 -43.98 8.15
C LEU A 20 57.85 -44.67 8.60
N THR A 21 57.00 -43.94 9.31
CA THR A 21 55.55 -44.14 9.22
C THR A 21 54.91 -42.78 9.02
N MET A 22 54.69 -42.48 7.75
CA MET A 22 53.72 -41.53 7.27
C MET A 22 52.33 -42.01 7.72
N MET A 23 52.01 -41.92 9.01
CA MET A 23 50.62 -42.00 9.47
C MET A 23 50.00 -40.64 9.22
N VAL A 24 49.58 -40.43 7.97
CA VAL A 24 48.48 -39.53 7.68
C VAL A 24 47.32 -40.08 8.48
N LEU A 25 47.09 -39.55 9.67
CA LEU A 25 45.81 -39.67 10.34
C LEU A 25 44.82 -38.91 9.45
N MET A 26 44.35 -39.57 8.40
CA MET A 26 43.16 -39.22 7.65
C MET A 26 41.98 -39.38 8.62
N GLY A 27 41.89 -38.47 9.58
CA GLY A 27 40.58 -38.16 10.14
C GLY A 27 39.77 -37.68 8.95
N CYS A 28 38.70 -38.40 8.61
CA CYS A 28 37.67 -37.91 7.71
C CYS A 28 37.10 -36.62 8.32
N SER A 29 37.75 -35.48 8.11
CA SER A 29 37.10 -34.18 8.23
C SER A 29 36.06 -34.18 7.12
N LYS A 30 34.83 -34.56 7.47
CA LYS A 30 33.68 -34.48 6.55
C LYS A 30 33.65 -33.05 6.02
N GLU A 31 33.72 -32.90 4.71
CA GLU A 31 33.67 -31.60 4.04
C GLU A 31 32.39 -30.86 4.49
N LYS A 32 32.50 -29.54 4.69
CA LYS A 32 31.40 -28.71 5.17
C LYS A 32 30.67 -28.08 3.99
N MET A 33 29.34 -28.01 4.07
CA MET A 33 28.53 -27.23 3.14
C MET A 33 28.90 -25.73 3.23
N GLU A 34 29.31 -25.16 2.10
CA GLU A 34 29.75 -23.77 1.98
C GLU A 34 28.79 -22.97 1.09
N LEU A 35 27.94 -22.15 1.71
CA LEU A 35 27.00 -21.29 1.00
C LEU A 35 27.74 -20.21 0.16
N LYS A 36 27.26 -19.98 -1.07
CA LYS A 36 27.62 -18.80 -1.86
C LYS A 36 27.20 -17.52 -1.14
N SER A 37 25.97 -17.51 -0.65
CA SER A 37 25.38 -16.45 0.17
C SER A 37 24.33 -17.04 1.12
N LYS A 38 24.11 -16.39 2.27
CA LYS A 38 23.03 -16.73 3.20
C LYS A 38 21.67 -16.19 2.77
N SER A 39 21.67 -15.21 1.87
CA SER A 39 20.47 -14.58 1.33
C SER A 39 20.62 -14.24 -0.15
N LEU A 40 19.55 -14.39 -0.91
CA LEU A 40 19.47 -14.09 -2.33
C LEU A 40 18.26 -13.19 -2.59
N ILE A 41 18.42 -12.18 -3.45
CA ILE A 41 17.30 -11.43 -4.02
C ILE A 41 17.07 -11.95 -5.43
N VAL A 42 15.81 -12.27 -5.74
CA VAL A 42 15.38 -12.73 -7.05
C VAL A 42 14.36 -11.75 -7.59
N GLU A 43 14.57 -11.30 -8.82
CA GLU A 43 13.64 -10.40 -9.50
C GLU A 43 12.33 -11.13 -9.82
N TYR A 44 11.19 -10.49 -9.58
CA TYR A 44 9.89 -11.04 -9.93
C TYR A 44 9.78 -11.23 -11.45
N GLY A 45 9.29 -12.40 -11.87
CA GLY A 45 9.40 -12.84 -13.25
C GLY A 45 10.53 -13.86 -13.49
N ASN A 46 11.49 -13.98 -12.58
CA ASN A 46 12.58 -14.95 -12.70
C ASN A 46 12.30 -16.25 -11.94
N THR A 47 12.82 -17.34 -12.48
CA THR A 47 12.75 -18.66 -11.84
C THR A 47 13.75 -18.77 -10.69
N ILE A 48 13.42 -19.61 -9.71
CA ILE A 48 14.34 -19.96 -8.63
C ILE A 48 14.93 -21.33 -8.95
N SER A 49 16.26 -21.41 -8.90
CA SER A 49 16.96 -22.65 -9.25
C SER A 49 16.64 -23.79 -8.29
N ASN A 50 16.54 -25.00 -8.84
CA ASN A 50 16.47 -26.24 -8.08
C ASN A 50 17.82 -26.96 -7.97
N LYS A 51 18.92 -26.31 -8.37
CA LYS A 51 20.25 -26.91 -8.41
C LYS A 51 21.11 -26.44 -7.24
N ALA A 52 21.74 -27.39 -6.55
CA ALA A 52 22.62 -27.10 -5.42
C ALA A 52 23.83 -26.23 -5.80
N GLU A 53 24.34 -26.38 -7.04
CA GLU A 53 25.47 -25.61 -7.57
C GLU A 53 25.20 -24.10 -7.61
N ASP A 54 23.94 -23.66 -7.67
CA ASP A 54 23.59 -22.25 -7.67
C ASP A 54 23.65 -21.61 -6.27
N TYR A 55 23.68 -22.43 -5.22
CA TYR A 55 23.68 -21.99 -3.83
C TYR A 55 24.96 -22.31 -3.08
N LEU A 56 25.74 -23.29 -3.53
CA LEU A 56 26.93 -23.80 -2.85
C LEU A 56 28.22 -23.54 -3.64
N LYS A 57 29.33 -23.38 -2.91
CA LYS A 57 30.68 -23.23 -3.45
C LYS A 57 31.46 -24.54 -3.52
N ASN A 58 30.94 -25.60 -2.90
CA ASN A 58 31.56 -26.93 -2.89
C ASN A 58 31.73 -27.49 -4.32
N ASP A 59 32.64 -28.45 -4.48
CA ASP A 59 32.92 -29.08 -5.77
C ASP A 59 31.81 -30.03 -6.24
N ALA A 60 31.86 -30.44 -7.51
CA ALA A 60 30.83 -31.24 -8.14
C ALA A 60 30.60 -32.61 -7.48
N ASP A 61 31.61 -33.22 -6.86
CA ASP A 61 31.44 -34.50 -6.17
C ASP A 61 30.66 -34.32 -4.86
N PHE A 62 30.90 -33.23 -4.12
CA PHE A 62 30.11 -32.89 -2.95
C PHE A 62 28.64 -32.59 -3.29
N LEU A 63 28.40 -31.86 -4.40
CA LEU A 63 27.06 -31.41 -4.79
C LEU A 63 26.11 -32.54 -5.21
N LYS A 64 26.62 -33.69 -5.68
CA LYS A 64 25.82 -34.84 -6.13
C LYS A 64 24.83 -35.36 -5.08
N ASN A 65 25.16 -35.21 -3.80
CA ASN A 65 24.36 -35.73 -2.69
C ASN A 65 23.52 -34.66 -1.99
N ILE A 66 23.46 -33.43 -2.54
CA ILE A 66 22.68 -32.34 -1.97
C ILE A 66 21.27 -32.35 -2.55
N LYS A 67 20.27 -32.38 -1.66
CA LYS A 67 18.87 -32.15 -1.98
C LYS A 67 18.54 -30.68 -1.78
N VAL A 68 17.82 -30.10 -2.75
CA VAL A 68 17.23 -28.77 -2.65
C VAL A 68 15.75 -28.94 -2.35
N GLU A 69 15.33 -28.50 -1.17
CA GLU A 69 13.96 -28.68 -0.66
C GLU A 69 13.32 -27.32 -0.35
N ASN A 70 12.00 -27.33 -0.14
CA ASN A 70 11.19 -26.15 0.19
C ASN A 70 11.22 -25.02 -0.87
N LEU A 71 11.34 -25.38 -2.16
CA LEU A 71 11.19 -24.41 -3.25
C LEU A 71 9.78 -23.80 -3.22
N PRO A 72 9.65 -22.47 -3.39
CA PRO A 72 8.35 -21.83 -3.40
C PRO A 72 7.53 -22.30 -4.60
N LYS A 73 6.22 -22.41 -4.39
CA LYS A 73 5.30 -22.76 -5.47
C LYS A 73 5.15 -21.56 -6.40
N ASN A 74 5.21 -21.83 -7.70
CA ASN A 74 4.92 -20.82 -8.70
C ASN A 74 3.45 -20.39 -8.63
N GLU A 75 3.20 -19.15 -9.02
CA GLU A 75 1.83 -18.68 -9.22
C GLU A 75 1.16 -19.46 -10.35
N LYS A 76 -0.17 -19.53 -10.31
CA LYS A 76 -0.96 -20.22 -11.33
C LYS A 76 -0.65 -19.64 -12.71
N ASP A 77 -0.37 -20.52 -13.66
CA ASP A 77 -0.06 -20.18 -15.05
C ASP A 77 1.23 -19.35 -15.26
N LYS A 78 2.13 -19.32 -14.25
CA LYS A 78 3.45 -18.66 -14.32
C LYS A 78 4.59 -19.63 -14.03
N GLU A 79 5.79 -19.30 -14.51
CA GLU A 79 7.02 -20.10 -14.28
C GLU A 79 7.82 -19.65 -13.04
N TYR A 80 7.33 -18.64 -12.33
CA TYR A 80 7.99 -18.01 -11.18
C TYR A 80 7.03 -17.87 -9.99
N PRO A 81 7.56 -17.74 -8.76
CA PRO A 81 6.76 -17.54 -7.54
C PRO A 81 6.30 -16.09 -7.38
N SER A 82 5.36 -15.87 -6.45
CA SER A 82 4.93 -14.54 -6.04
C SER A 82 6.03 -13.76 -5.33
N VAL A 83 5.92 -12.43 -5.30
CA VAL A 83 6.71 -11.55 -4.42
C VAL A 83 6.57 -11.99 -2.96
N GLY A 84 7.68 -12.06 -2.23
CA GLY A 84 7.68 -12.52 -0.84
C GLY A 84 9.03 -13.04 -0.36
N GLU A 85 9.05 -13.49 0.90
CA GLU A 85 10.22 -14.09 1.55
C GLU A 85 10.05 -15.61 1.67
N TYR A 86 11.09 -16.35 1.32
CA TYR A 86 11.11 -17.81 1.28
C TYR A 86 12.41 -18.35 1.88
N GLU A 87 12.40 -19.64 2.22
CA GLU A 87 13.58 -20.34 2.75
C GLU A 87 13.81 -21.62 1.95
N ILE A 88 14.94 -21.69 1.24
CA ILE A 88 15.38 -22.90 0.54
C ILE A 88 16.26 -23.71 1.49
N ILE A 89 16.00 -25.02 1.56
CA ILE A 89 16.73 -25.94 2.42
C ILE A 89 17.68 -26.77 1.56
N LEU A 90 18.97 -26.71 1.87
CA LEU A 90 20.02 -27.52 1.26
C LEU A 90 20.42 -28.61 2.23
N LYS A 91 20.26 -29.87 1.84
CA LYS A 91 20.39 -31.00 2.77
C LYS A 91 21.16 -32.17 2.20
N ASN A 92 22.01 -32.77 3.03
CA ASN A 92 22.53 -34.12 2.86
C ASN A 92 22.37 -34.91 4.17
N ASP A 93 22.89 -36.14 4.24
CA ASP A 93 22.71 -37.02 5.41
C ASP A 93 23.29 -36.45 6.72
N ASN A 94 24.19 -35.47 6.66
CA ASN A 94 24.92 -34.96 7.83
C ASN A 94 24.72 -33.47 8.10
N GLN A 95 24.27 -32.70 7.11
CA GLN A 95 24.27 -31.24 7.11
C GLN A 95 22.99 -30.69 6.50
N GLU A 96 22.52 -29.59 7.08
CA GLU A 96 21.38 -28.81 6.62
C GLU A 96 21.76 -27.33 6.72
N GLU A 97 21.62 -26.60 5.62
CA GLU A 97 21.81 -25.16 5.56
C GLU A 97 20.59 -24.51 4.90
N VAL A 98 20.26 -23.30 5.36
CA VAL A 98 19.09 -22.55 4.87
C VAL A 98 19.57 -21.31 4.13
N VAL A 99 19.04 -21.12 2.92
CA VAL A 99 19.22 -19.90 2.12
C VAL A 99 17.92 -19.13 2.11
N LYS A 100 17.95 -17.88 2.58
CA LYS A 100 16.80 -16.98 2.51
C LYS A 100 16.67 -16.41 1.11
N VAL A 101 15.47 -16.44 0.53
CA VAL A 101 15.20 -15.90 -0.80
C VAL A 101 14.12 -14.84 -0.70
N SER A 102 14.46 -13.63 -1.13
CA SER A 102 13.56 -12.48 -1.22
C SER A 102 13.21 -12.26 -2.69
N VAL A 103 11.99 -12.61 -3.08
CA VAL A 103 11.48 -12.31 -4.43
C VAL A 103 10.93 -10.90 -4.40
N LYS A 104 11.53 -10.00 -5.18
CA LYS A 104 11.18 -8.59 -5.25
C LYS A 104 10.90 -8.18 -6.68
N ASP A 105 9.93 -7.31 -6.85
CA ASP A 105 9.62 -6.68 -8.12
C ASP A 105 10.22 -5.26 -8.09
N THR A 106 11.21 -5.03 -8.94
CA THR A 106 11.99 -3.79 -9.05
C THR A 106 11.93 -3.18 -10.44
N VAL A 107 11.21 -3.80 -11.36
CA VAL A 107 11.04 -3.34 -12.74
C VAL A 107 9.84 -2.40 -12.80
N ALA A 108 10.04 -1.20 -13.33
CA ALA A 108 8.95 -0.24 -13.52
C ALA A 108 8.12 -0.56 -14.78
N PRO A 109 6.81 -0.22 -14.80
CA PRO A 109 5.98 -0.37 -15.97
C PRO A 109 6.49 0.38 -17.19
N GLU A 110 6.23 -0.14 -18.38
CA GLU A 110 6.55 0.52 -19.65
C GLU A 110 5.29 1.02 -20.36
N PHE A 111 5.25 2.31 -20.70
CA PHE A 111 4.15 2.85 -21.50
C PHE A 111 4.09 2.21 -22.91
N LYS A 112 2.87 1.97 -23.39
CA LYS A 112 2.59 1.57 -24.78
C LYS A 112 1.90 2.70 -25.51
N ASP A 113 2.38 2.99 -26.73
CA ASP A 113 1.81 3.93 -27.69
C ASP A 113 1.51 5.34 -27.12
N LEU A 114 2.32 5.78 -26.14
CA LEU A 114 2.17 7.10 -25.54
C LEU A 114 2.56 8.19 -26.55
N LYS A 115 1.60 9.05 -26.89
CA LYS A 115 1.81 10.21 -27.76
C LYS A 115 2.47 11.34 -26.99
N GLU A 116 3.22 12.18 -27.70
CA GLU A 116 3.79 13.41 -27.14
C GLU A 116 2.72 14.50 -26.94
N LYS A 117 1.66 14.49 -27.76
CA LYS A 117 0.62 15.53 -27.77
C LYS A 117 -0.79 14.96 -27.78
N TYR A 118 -1.68 15.55 -26.99
CA TYR A 118 -3.10 15.23 -26.89
C TYR A 118 -3.97 16.48 -27.06
N GLU A 119 -4.92 16.43 -28.00
CA GLU A 119 -5.85 17.53 -28.26
C GLU A 119 -7.18 17.31 -27.55
N ILE A 120 -7.62 18.30 -26.77
CA ILE A 120 -8.78 18.20 -25.90
C ILE A 120 -9.75 19.34 -26.21
N GLU A 121 -11.04 19.01 -26.28
CA GLU A 121 -12.10 20.02 -26.46
C GLU A 121 -12.20 20.92 -25.22
N TYR A 122 -12.55 22.19 -25.45
CA TYR A 122 -12.71 23.17 -24.38
C TYR A 122 -13.63 22.63 -23.27
N GLY A 123 -13.19 22.77 -22.02
CA GLY A 123 -13.92 22.33 -20.83
C GLY A 123 -13.90 20.82 -20.54
N SER A 124 -13.37 19.99 -21.45
CA SER A 124 -13.28 18.54 -21.28
C SER A 124 -11.95 18.13 -20.63
N LYS A 125 -11.94 17.04 -19.86
CA LYS A 125 -10.71 16.46 -19.29
C LYS A 125 -10.12 15.38 -20.21
N ILE A 126 -8.84 15.06 -20.00
CA ILE A 126 -8.16 13.93 -20.65
C ILE A 126 -8.78 12.62 -20.18
N ASP A 127 -9.13 11.73 -21.11
CA ASP A 127 -9.57 10.37 -20.79
C ASP A 127 -8.35 9.47 -20.52
N LEU A 128 -8.20 8.94 -19.31
CA LEU A 128 -7.08 8.07 -18.95
C LEU A 128 -7.05 6.77 -19.78
N LYS A 129 -8.17 6.35 -20.37
CA LYS A 129 -8.26 5.13 -21.20
C LYS A 129 -7.42 5.20 -22.47
N GLN A 130 -6.96 6.38 -22.87
CA GLN A 130 -6.07 6.54 -24.02
C GLN A 130 -4.60 6.20 -23.70
N PHE A 131 -4.27 6.04 -22.42
CA PHE A 131 -2.96 5.63 -21.96
C PHE A 131 -2.95 4.14 -21.68
N SER A 132 -1.83 3.49 -21.97
CA SER A 132 -1.62 2.08 -21.64
C SER A 132 -0.17 1.87 -21.25
N ALA A 133 0.06 0.89 -20.37
CA ALA A 133 1.37 0.48 -19.91
C ALA A 133 1.34 -1.02 -19.63
N THR A 134 2.50 -1.66 -19.72
CA THR A 134 2.66 -3.09 -19.47
C THR A 134 3.66 -3.32 -18.35
N ASP A 135 3.32 -4.25 -17.47
CA ASP A 135 4.19 -4.76 -16.42
C ASP A 135 3.80 -6.21 -16.09
N LEU A 136 4.68 -6.94 -15.40
CA LEU A 136 4.38 -8.30 -14.89
C LEU A 136 3.45 -8.27 -13.69
N SER A 137 3.48 -7.18 -12.92
CA SER A 137 2.59 -6.92 -11.82
C SER A 137 1.49 -5.94 -12.26
N LYS A 138 0.54 -5.67 -11.35
CA LYS A 138 -0.64 -4.88 -11.72
C LYS A 138 -0.25 -3.42 -11.88
N THR A 139 -0.44 -2.86 -13.08
CA THR A 139 -0.18 -1.44 -13.36
C THR A 139 -1.42 -0.55 -13.17
N GLU A 140 -1.21 0.61 -12.56
CA GLU A 140 -2.14 1.74 -12.50
C GLU A 140 -1.57 2.92 -13.27
N ILE A 141 -2.41 3.62 -14.03
CA ILE A 141 -2.02 4.82 -14.78
C ILE A 141 -2.74 6.02 -14.19
N THR A 142 -1.98 7.04 -13.84
CA THR A 142 -2.46 8.32 -13.35
C THR A 142 -1.93 9.48 -14.20
N LEU A 143 -2.52 10.66 -14.02
CA LEU A 143 -2.16 11.87 -14.74
C LEU A 143 -2.07 13.03 -13.75
N ASP A 144 -0.90 13.65 -13.66
CA ASP A 144 -0.76 14.97 -13.05
C ASP A 144 -1.06 16.04 -14.11
N ASP A 145 -2.29 16.55 -14.08
CA ASP A 145 -2.79 17.64 -14.90
C ASP A 145 -2.92 18.96 -14.12
N SER A 146 -2.26 19.08 -12.96
CA SER A 146 -2.41 20.22 -12.04
C SER A 146 -2.10 21.58 -12.69
N LYS A 147 -1.28 21.59 -13.75
CA LYS A 147 -0.89 22.77 -14.53
C LYS A 147 -1.77 23.02 -15.76
N VAL A 148 -2.73 22.14 -16.05
CA VAL A 148 -3.60 22.24 -17.23
C VAL A 148 -4.84 23.05 -16.91
N ASN A 149 -5.09 24.12 -17.67
CA ASN A 149 -6.33 24.88 -17.57
C ASN A 149 -7.30 24.48 -18.69
N TYR A 150 -8.20 23.54 -18.38
CA TYR A 150 -9.21 23.05 -19.32
C TYR A 150 -10.23 24.10 -19.79
N LYS A 151 -10.29 25.27 -19.15
CA LYS A 151 -11.21 26.37 -19.50
C LYS A 151 -10.48 27.54 -20.18
N LYS A 152 -9.26 27.32 -20.65
CA LYS A 152 -8.50 28.33 -21.40
C LYS A 152 -7.74 27.64 -22.52
N SER A 153 -7.97 28.07 -23.76
CA SER A 153 -7.23 27.55 -24.90
C SER A 153 -5.73 27.77 -24.74
N GLY A 154 -4.95 26.82 -25.25
CA GLY A 154 -3.49 26.84 -25.14
C GLY A 154 -2.89 25.45 -24.98
N THR A 155 -1.57 25.40 -25.00
CA THR A 155 -0.79 24.17 -24.74
C THR A 155 -0.29 24.17 -23.30
N TYR A 156 -0.54 23.08 -22.60
CA TYR A 156 -0.12 22.86 -21.22
C TYR A 156 0.69 21.57 -21.13
N LYS A 157 1.48 21.44 -20.07
CA LYS A 157 2.23 20.22 -19.78
C LYS A 157 1.51 19.43 -18.70
N ALA A 158 1.37 18.12 -18.93
CA ALA A 158 0.87 17.17 -17.95
C ALA A 158 1.84 15.99 -17.85
N THR A 159 1.87 15.30 -16.71
CA THR A 159 2.73 14.14 -16.50
C THR A 159 1.88 12.88 -16.39
N VAL A 160 2.06 11.96 -17.33
CA VAL A 160 1.48 10.61 -17.25
C VAL A 160 2.40 9.74 -16.41
N ILE A 161 1.83 9.01 -15.46
CA ILE A 161 2.55 8.17 -14.50
C ILE A 161 1.97 6.76 -14.60
N ALA A 162 2.81 5.77 -14.87
CA ALA A 162 2.47 4.37 -14.72
C ALA A 162 3.19 3.82 -13.50
N GLU A 163 2.45 3.18 -12.60
CA GLU A 163 2.93 2.64 -11.33
C GLU A 163 2.45 1.21 -11.16
N ASP A 164 3.34 0.35 -10.68
CA ASP A 164 3.02 -1.05 -10.43
C ASP A 164 2.60 -1.30 -8.96
N SER A 165 2.30 -2.56 -8.62
CA SER A 165 1.91 -2.91 -7.24
C SER A 165 3.06 -2.88 -6.22
N SER A 166 4.29 -2.74 -6.71
CA SER A 166 5.54 -2.73 -5.97
C SER A 166 6.13 -1.32 -5.84
N GLU A 167 5.35 -0.31 -6.24
CA GLU A 167 5.66 1.13 -6.22
C GLU A 167 6.75 1.57 -7.20
N ASN A 168 7.11 0.73 -8.19
CA ASN A 168 8.00 1.14 -9.26
C ASN A 168 7.23 2.03 -10.26
N LYS A 169 7.83 3.14 -10.69
CA LYS A 169 7.16 4.16 -11.49
C LYS A 169 7.91 4.51 -12.76
N THR A 170 7.16 4.70 -13.84
CA THR A 170 7.62 5.37 -15.05
C THR A 170 6.79 6.62 -15.29
N THR A 171 7.46 7.75 -15.44
CA THR A 171 6.81 9.07 -15.66
C THR A 171 7.20 9.65 -17.02
N LYS A 172 6.24 10.21 -17.74
CA LYS A 172 6.47 10.93 -19.00
C LYS A 172 5.65 12.20 -19.08
N GLU A 173 6.28 13.28 -19.49
CA GLU A 173 5.60 14.55 -19.75
C GLU A 173 4.99 14.53 -21.16
N VAL A 174 3.76 15.04 -21.28
CA VAL A 174 3.02 15.16 -22.54
C VAL A 174 2.42 16.57 -22.67
N ASP A 175 2.26 17.01 -23.91
CA ASP A 175 1.63 18.28 -24.24
C ASP A 175 0.11 18.10 -24.39
N VAL A 176 -0.65 18.93 -23.70
CA VAL A 176 -2.11 18.95 -23.68
C VAL A 176 -2.58 20.24 -24.35
N VAL A 177 -3.20 20.11 -25.51
CA VAL A 177 -3.66 21.25 -26.31
C VAL A 177 -5.16 21.41 -26.15
N ILE A 178 -5.56 22.45 -25.42
CA ILE A 178 -6.97 22.82 -25.23
C ILE A 178 -7.42 23.67 -26.40
N LYS A 179 -8.42 23.16 -27.15
CA LYS A 179 -9.02 23.88 -28.26
C LYS A 179 -9.80 25.11 -27.79
N GLU A 180 -10.05 26.03 -28.70
CA GLU A 180 -10.87 27.22 -28.43
C GLU A 180 -12.33 26.86 -28.12
N GLU A 181 -12.97 27.69 -27.30
CA GLU A 181 -14.40 27.56 -27.01
C GLU A 181 -15.22 27.79 -28.29
N LYS A 182 -16.08 26.82 -28.65
CA LYS A 182 -17.02 26.98 -29.76
C LYS A 182 -18.10 27.97 -29.34
N LYS A 183 -18.05 29.21 -29.84
CA LYS A 183 -19.13 30.18 -29.65
C LYS A 183 -20.35 29.74 -30.47
N GLU A 184 -21.41 29.29 -29.79
CA GLU A 184 -22.71 29.14 -30.42
C GLU A 184 -23.28 30.52 -30.79
N VAL A 185 -23.58 30.72 -32.07
CA VAL A 185 -24.28 31.92 -32.55
C VAL A 185 -25.77 31.77 -32.23
N THR A 186 -26.18 32.21 -31.05
CA THR A 186 -27.60 32.36 -30.69
C THR A 186 -28.09 33.76 -31.06
N LYS A 187 -29.03 33.83 -32.02
CA LYS A 187 -29.74 35.07 -32.39
C LYS A 187 -30.65 35.50 -31.23
N LYS A 188 -30.51 36.75 -30.79
CA LYS A 188 -31.38 37.43 -29.82
C LYS A 188 -32.60 38.03 -30.54
N GLU A 189 -33.80 37.79 -30.01
CA GLU A 189 -34.93 38.71 -30.13
C GLU A 189 -35.13 39.42 -28.79
N SER A 190 -35.22 40.75 -28.87
CA SER A 190 -35.46 41.67 -27.76
C SER A 190 -36.94 41.72 -27.41
N ASN A 191 -37.26 41.93 -26.13
CA ASN A 191 -38.18 43.00 -25.79
C ASN A 191 -37.97 43.56 -24.36
N ASN A 192 -38.08 44.89 -24.30
CA ASN A 192 -37.82 45.80 -23.20
C ASN A 192 -38.99 45.85 -22.20
N GLY A 193 -38.69 46.17 -20.94
CA GLY A 193 -39.70 46.44 -19.90
C GLY A 193 -39.13 46.94 -18.58
N SER A 194 -39.00 48.27 -18.49
CA SER A 194 -38.47 49.17 -17.45
C SER A 194 -38.67 48.88 -15.93
N SER A 195 -37.57 49.10 -15.19
CA SER A 195 -37.33 49.80 -13.89
C SER A 195 -38.32 49.79 -12.70
N SER A 196 -37.81 49.52 -11.49
CA SER A 196 -37.73 50.50 -10.38
C SER A 196 -36.84 50.02 -9.21
N LYS A 197 -36.21 50.98 -8.52
CA LYS A 197 -35.22 50.85 -7.42
C LYS A 197 -35.89 50.61 -6.06
N ASN A 198 -35.24 49.86 -5.15
CA ASN A 198 -34.59 50.42 -3.94
C ASN A 198 -34.03 49.36 -2.95
N ASN A 199 -32.80 49.62 -2.51
CA ASN A 199 -32.15 49.42 -1.21
C ASN A 199 -32.36 48.14 -0.36
N GLY A 200 -31.30 47.32 -0.37
CA GLY A 200 -30.49 46.91 0.80
C GLY A 200 -31.16 46.52 2.13
N LYS A 201 -31.05 45.25 2.49
CA LYS A 201 -30.34 44.81 3.72
C LYS A 201 -30.14 43.30 3.70
N SER A 202 -28.91 42.89 4.02
CA SER A 202 -28.60 41.55 4.52
C SER A 202 -29.65 41.11 5.55
N ASN A 203 -30.28 39.95 5.33
CA ASN A 203 -30.16 38.86 6.29
C ASN A 203 -30.64 37.53 5.73
N ASN A 204 -29.71 36.60 5.87
CA ASN A 204 -29.75 35.19 5.64
C ASN A 204 -30.73 34.52 6.62
N THR A 205 -31.76 33.82 6.12
CA THR A 205 -32.34 32.64 6.82
C THR A 205 -33.34 31.94 5.91
N SER A 206 -32.89 30.85 5.29
CA SER A 206 -33.78 29.80 4.78
C SER A 206 -33.29 28.47 5.34
N GLY A 207 -34.18 27.77 6.03
CA GLY A 207 -33.88 26.56 6.80
C GLY A 207 -33.46 25.40 5.90
N ASN A 208 -32.19 25.04 6.00
CA ASN A 208 -31.65 23.71 5.71
C ASN A 208 -30.48 23.51 6.66
N GLY A 209 -30.60 22.61 7.62
CA GLY A 209 -29.54 22.35 8.59
C GLY A 209 -28.24 22.00 7.87
N SER A 210 -27.11 22.57 8.30
CA SER A 210 -25.78 22.24 7.78
C SER A 210 -25.60 20.72 7.68
N ARG A 211 -24.91 20.23 6.64
CA ARG A 211 -24.62 18.78 6.45
C ARG A 211 -24.07 18.11 7.71
N LEU A 212 -23.30 18.85 8.51
CA LEU A 212 -22.80 18.38 9.80
C LEU A 212 -23.93 18.10 10.81
N THR A 213 -24.97 18.93 10.85
CA THR A 213 -26.15 18.73 11.69
C THR A 213 -26.91 17.47 11.28
N GLN A 214 -27.08 17.25 9.96
CA GLN A 214 -27.71 16.04 9.44
C GLN A 214 -26.90 14.79 9.78
N ALA A 215 -25.58 14.83 9.56
CA ALA A 215 -24.69 13.73 9.91
C ALA A 215 -24.69 13.40 11.41
N LYS A 216 -24.73 14.43 12.29
CA LYS A 216 -24.86 14.24 13.74
C LYS A 216 -26.19 13.58 14.13
N ALA A 217 -27.29 14.01 13.53
CA ALA A 217 -28.61 13.43 13.79
C ALA A 217 -28.67 11.95 13.37
N GLU A 218 -28.13 11.62 12.18
CA GLU A 218 -28.08 10.24 11.71
C GLU A 218 -27.11 9.37 12.53
N ALA A 219 -25.94 9.90 12.91
CA ALA A 219 -25.01 9.22 13.82
C ALA A 219 -25.72 8.83 15.13
N LYS A 220 -26.46 9.77 15.73
CA LYS A 220 -27.24 9.54 16.94
C LYS A 220 -28.27 8.43 16.77
N LYS A 221 -29.05 8.49 15.70
CA LYS A 221 -30.06 7.47 15.39
C LYS A 221 -29.43 6.08 15.24
N ILE A 222 -28.34 5.96 14.48
CA ILE A 222 -27.67 4.67 14.25
C ILE A 222 -27.05 4.15 15.55
N VAL A 223 -26.35 4.98 16.32
CA VAL A 223 -25.70 4.58 17.58
C VAL A 223 -26.73 4.07 18.58
N ASN A 224 -27.89 4.72 18.71
CA ASN A 224 -28.97 4.22 19.57
C ASN A 224 -29.49 2.83 19.17
N GLN A 225 -29.36 2.46 17.88
CA GLN A 225 -29.77 1.15 17.37
C GLN A 225 -28.69 0.07 17.59
N ILE A 226 -27.42 0.40 17.31
CA ILE A 226 -26.34 -0.59 17.28
C ILE A 226 -25.52 -0.67 18.57
N ALA A 227 -25.61 0.36 19.41
CA ALA A 227 -24.80 0.56 20.61
C ALA A 227 -25.66 1.15 21.77
N PRO A 228 -26.73 0.44 22.20
CA PRO A 228 -27.64 0.94 23.22
C PRO A 228 -26.96 1.11 24.59
N ASN A 229 -27.62 1.87 25.48
CA ASN A 229 -27.13 2.15 26.83
C ASN A 229 -26.87 0.85 27.62
N GLY A 230 -25.74 0.79 28.33
CA GLY A 230 -25.29 -0.37 29.10
C GLY A 230 -24.35 -1.32 28.36
N MET A 231 -24.15 -1.15 27.04
CA MET A 231 -23.14 -1.89 26.29
C MET A 231 -21.72 -1.47 26.70
N ALA A 232 -20.77 -2.41 26.72
CA ALA A 232 -19.37 -2.08 26.99
C ALA A 232 -18.77 -1.25 25.86
N ASP A 233 -17.89 -0.29 26.18
CA ASP A 233 -17.31 0.62 25.17
C ASP A 233 -16.55 -0.11 24.06
N TYR A 234 -15.94 -1.25 24.36
CA TYR A 234 -15.32 -2.12 23.36
C TYR A 234 -16.36 -2.62 22.34
N ASP A 235 -17.50 -3.13 22.80
CA ASP A 235 -18.54 -3.67 21.93
C ASP A 235 -19.28 -2.56 21.16
N LYS A 236 -19.47 -1.39 21.77
CA LYS A 236 -19.98 -0.21 21.07
C LYS A 236 -19.05 0.21 19.92
N ALA A 237 -17.75 0.32 20.18
CA ALA A 237 -16.76 0.68 19.16
C ALA A 237 -16.68 -0.37 18.04
N LYS A 238 -16.74 -1.66 18.41
CA LYS A 238 -16.82 -2.78 17.48
C LYS A 238 -18.05 -2.70 16.59
N ALA A 239 -19.22 -2.39 17.16
CA ALA A 239 -20.48 -2.24 16.45
C ALA A 239 -20.45 -1.07 15.46
N ILE A 240 -19.89 0.08 15.86
CA ILE A 240 -19.69 1.25 15.00
C ILE A 240 -18.83 0.89 13.78
N CYS A 241 -17.68 0.25 14.01
CA CYS A 241 -16.78 -0.19 12.94
C CYS A 241 -17.50 -1.12 11.95
N LYS A 242 -18.15 -2.17 12.47
CA LYS A 242 -18.91 -3.14 11.66
C LYS A 242 -20.04 -2.48 10.88
N TYR A 243 -20.79 -1.57 11.50
CA TYR A 243 -21.90 -0.89 10.84
C TYR A 243 -21.41 -0.10 9.63
N LEU A 244 -20.40 0.75 9.81
CA LEU A 244 -19.88 1.57 8.72
C LEU A 244 -19.27 0.71 7.61
N PHE A 245 -18.49 -0.30 7.95
CA PHE A 245 -17.92 -1.24 6.98
C PHE A 245 -18.98 -1.92 6.11
N ASN A 246 -20.10 -2.36 6.72
CA ASN A 246 -21.15 -3.08 6.00
C ASN A 246 -22.15 -2.18 5.25
N ASN A 247 -22.26 -0.90 5.60
CA ASN A 247 -23.33 -0.02 5.13
C ASN A 247 -22.84 1.19 4.33
N VAL A 248 -21.52 1.38 4.19
CA VAL A 248 -20.94 2.50 3.46
C VAL A 248 -20.04 1.97 2.36
N SER A 249 -20.35 2.30 1.12
CA SER A 249 -19.51 1.96 -0.03
C SER A 249 -18.24 2.78 -0.04
N VAL A 250 -17.11 2.15 -0.36
CA VAL A 250 -15.83 2.84 -0.49
C VAL A 250 -15.83 3.74 -1.72
N GLN A 251 -15.40 4.98 -1.53
CA GLN A 251 -15.08 5.91 -2.60
C GLN A 251 -13.58 5.85 -2.88
N THR A 252 -13.24 5.43 -4.10
CA THR A 252 -11.86 5.38 -4.57
C THR A 252 -11.40 6.73 -5.16
N ASP A 253 -12.31 7.49 -5.76
CA ASP A 253 -12.02 8.84 -6.26
C ASP A 253 -12.07 9.86 -5.12
N GLN A 254 -10.92 10.27 -4.62
CA GLN A 254 -10.77 11.24 -3.54
C GLN A 254 -10.58 12.69 -4.03
N SER A 255 -10.86 12.98 -5.31
CA SER A 255 -10.66 14.33 -5.87
C SER A 255 -11.57 15.39 -5.24
N ASN A 256 -11.13 16.65 -5.30
CA ASN A 256 -11.94 17.79 -4.87
C ASN A 256 -13.28 17.85 -5.62
N GLU A 257 -13.33 17.42 -6.88
CA GLU A 257 -14.53 17.34 -7.70
C GLU A 257 -15.48 16.26 -7.19
N ALA A 258 -14.96 15.08 -6.84
CA ALA A 258 -15.74 14.02 -6.22
C ALA A 258 -16.34 14.51 -4.89
N TYR A 259 -15.53 15.12 -4.02
CA TYR A 259 -15.98 15.69 -2.75
C TYR A 259 -16.99 16.82 -2.89
N LYS A 260 -16.87 17.69 -3.91
CA LYS A 260 -17.91 18.68 -4.22
C LYS A 260 -19.24 18.02 -4.61
N LYS A 261 -19.20 16.85 -5.26
CA LYS A 261 -20.38 16.14 -5.75
C LYS A 261 -21.05 15.28 -4.68
N ASN A 262 -20.26 14.58 -3.87
CA ASN A 262 -20.78 13.57 -2.94
C ASN A 262 -20.35 13.75 -1.48
N HIS A 263 -19.55 14.77 -1.17
CA HIS A 263 -19.11 15.06 0.20
C HIS A 263 -18.45 13.84 0.87
N GLY A 264 -17.76 13.01 0.07
CA GLY A 264 -17.14 11.75 0.51
C GLY A 264 -16.03 11.92 1.54
N ASP A 265 -15.54 13.14 1.74
CA ASP A 265 -14.60 13.52 2.79
C ASP A 265 -15.28 13.90 4.11
N GLU A 266 -16.59 14.13 4.09
CA GLU A 266 -17.39 14.49 5.25
C GLU A 266 -18.07 13.25 5.86
N ALA A 267 -18.43 13.35 7.14
CA ALA A 267 -19.30 12.35 7.77
C ALA A 267 -20.67 12.23 7.07
N TYR A 268 -21.10 13.28 6.36
CA TYR A 268 -22.33 13.29 5.57
C TYR A 268 -22.28 12.28 4.42
N GLY A 269 -21.17 12.21 3.67
CA GLY A 269 -20.99 11.23 2.61
C GLY A 269 -21.14 9.80 3.14
N ALA A 270 -20.54 9.51 4.29
CA ALA A 270 -20.61 8.19 4.92
C ALA A 270 -22.00 7.89 5.52
N LEU A 271 -22.54 8.77 6.36
CA LEU A 271 -23.74 8.48 7.16
C LEU A 271 -25.03 8.66 6.38
N ILE A 272 -25.08 9.61 5.43
CA ILE A 272 -26.29 9.95 4.68
C ILE A 272 -26.24 9.37 3.28
N LEU A 273 -25.17 9.65 2.50
CA LEU A 273 -25.07 9.18 1.11
C LEU A 273 -24.57 7.74 0.99
N LYS A 274 -24.12 7.13 2.10
CA LYS A 274 -23.60 5.77 2.17
C LYS A 274 -22.44 5.51 1.20
N LYS A 275 -21.66 6.55 0.88
CA LYS A 275 -20.45 6.45 0.07
C LYS A 275 -19.42 7.49 0.50
N ALA A 276 -18.23 7.05 0.90
CA ALA A 276 -17.20 7.92 1.45
C ALA A 276 -15.78 7.43 1.21
N ALA A 277 -14.84 8.36 1.24
CA ALA A 277 -13.40 8.11 1.30
C ALA A 277 -12.93 7.97 2.75
N CYS A 278 -11.64 7.69 2.97
CA CYS A 278 -11.10 7.40 4.29
C CYS A 278 -11.36 8.53 5.31
N SER A 279 -11.24 9.79 4.88
CA SER A 279 -11.58 10.97 5.69
C SER A 279 -13.07 11.01 6.08
N GLY A 280 -13.98 10.67 5.18
CA GLY A 280 -15.43 10.63 5.45
C GLY A 280 -15.80 9.50 6.41
N PHE A 281 -15.21 8.31 6.25
CA PHE A 281 -15.31 7.22 7.23
C PHE A 281 -14.82 7.67 8.61
N CYS A 282 -13.67 8.33 8.69
CA CYS A 282 -13.10 8.77 9.96
C CYS A 282 -13.92 9.86 10.65
N ASN A 283 -14.47 10.79 9.87
CA ASN A 283 -15.38 11.81 10.37
C ASN A 283 -16.68 11.18 10.88
N ALA A 284 -17.21 10.15 10.21
CA ALA A 284 -18.37 9.40 10.70
C ALA A 284 -18.08 8.63 12.00
N VAL A 285 -16.96 7.90 12.08
CA VAL A 285 -16.52 7.25 13.32
C VAL A 285 -16.41 8.27 14.46
N THR A 286 -15.84 9.45 14.18
CA THR A 286 -15.69 10.51 15.18
C THR A 286 -17.06 10.93 15.76
N LEU A 287 -18.05 11.17 14.90
CA LEU A 287 -19.41 11.54 15.34
C LEU A 287 -20.10 10.40 16.11
N MET A 288 -19.98 9.16 15.63
CA MET A 288 -20.61 8.01 16.27
C MET A 288 -19.98 7.68 17.63
N CYS A 289 -18.66 7.78 17.76
CA CYS A 289 -17.96 7.61 19.03
C CYS A 289 -18.32 8.71 20.03
N GLN A 290 -18.47 9.96 19.59
CA GLN A 290 -18.93 11.07 20.43
C GLN A 290 -20.32 10.80 21.02
N GLU A 291 -21.27 10.31 20.22
CA GLU A 291 -22.59 9.92 20.73
C GLU A 291 -22.49 8.73 21.69
N ALA A 292 -21.66 7.74 21.38
CA ALA A 292 -21.50 6.53 22.19
C ALA A 292 -20.73 6.75 23.51
N GLY A 293 -20.19 7.95 23.74
CA GLY A 293 -19.38 8.29 24.91
C GLY A 293 -17.94 7.76 24.86
N ILE A 294 -17.43 7.44 23.66
CA ILE A 294 -16.13 6.80 23.44
C ILE A 294 -15.11 7.87 22.99
N GLN A 295 -13.97 7.94 23.69
CA GLN A 295 -12.90 8.83 23.26
C GLN A 295 -12.29 8.33 21.94
N THR A 296 -12.07 9.24 21.00
CA THR A 296 -11.60 8.94 19.65
C THR A 296 -10.56 9.95 19.18
N GLN A 297 -9.62 9.50 18.36
CA GLN A 297 -8.58 10.29 17.70
C GLN A 297 -8.57 9.98 16.21
N HIS A 298 -8.74 10.99 15.36
CA HIS A 298 -8.61 10.86 13.91
C HIS A 298 -7.13 10.97 13.54
N ILE A 299 -6.53 9.87 13.08
CA ILE A 299 -5.13 9.78 12.69
C ILE A 299 -4.97 10.22 11.23
N ASN A 300 -3.89 10.98 10.94
CA ASN A 300 -3.61 11.57 9.63
C ASN A 300 -4.69 12.51 9.09
N LYS A 301 -5.51 13.11 9.96
CA LYS A 301 -6.56 14.04 9.58
C LYS A 301 -6.03 15.11 8.61
N ASN A 302 -6.75 15.32 7.51
CA ASN A 302 -6.44 16.29 6.45
C ASN A 302 -5.13 16.03 5.69
N LYS A 303 -4.53 14.84 5.82
CA LYS A 303 -3.37 14.44 5.03
C LYS A 303 -3.80 13.59 3.85
N TRP A 304 -3.08 13.70 2.74
CA TRP A 304 -3.24 12.83 1.56
C TRP A 304 -2.52 11.49 1.76
N THR A 305 -2.93 10.79 2.82
CA THR A 305 -2.47 9.45 3.21
C THR A 305 -3.67 8.72 3.81
N HIS A 306 -3.61 7.40 3.99
CA HIS A 306 -4.69 6.68 4.69
C HIS A 306 -5.00 7.31 6.05
N GLN A 307 -6.30 7.41 6.33
CA GLN A 307 -6.86 7.99 7.55
C GLN A 307 -7.66 6.91 8.27
N TRP A 308 -7.51 6.85 9.59
CA TRP A 308 -8.26 5.93 10.45
C TRP A 308 -8.46 6.57 11.83
N ASN A 309 -9.22 5.90 12.71
CA ASN A 309 -9.39 6.32 14.08
C ASN A 309 -8.63 5.43 15.06
N LYS A 310 -8.21 6.02 16.18
CA LYS A 310 -7.98 5.29 17.43
C LYS A 310 -9.12 5.57 18.39
N VAL A 311 -9.54 4.58 19.16
CA VAL A 311 -10.56 4.74 20.21
C VAL A 311 -10.03 4.21 21.54
N LYS A 312 -10.39 4.87 22.64
CA LYS A 312 -9.99 4.45 23.98
C LYS A 312 -11.06 3.53 24.56
N VAL A 313 -10.74 2.26 24.69
CA VAL A 313 -11.63 1.23 25.26
C VAL A 313 -10.86 0.44 26.31
N GLN A 314 -11.49 0.13 27.45
CA GLN A 314 -10.83 -0.58 28.55
C GLN A 314 -9.48 0.05 28.98
N GLY A 315 -9.40 1.38 28.95
CA GLY A 315 -8.18 2.13 29.31
C GLY A 315 -7.07 2.13 28.25
N LYS A 316 -7.21 1.40 27.13
CA LYS A 316 -6.20 1.29 26.07
C LYS A 316 -6.68 1.94 24.77
N TRP A 317 -5.75 2.53 24.01
CA TRP A 317 -6.02 3.00 22.65
C TRP A 317 -5.90 1.85 21.68
N VAL A 318 -6.97 1.59 20.92
CA VAL A 318 -7.01 0.58 19.86
C VAL A 318 -7.41 1.20 18.53
N ILE A 319 -7.04 0.56 17.43
CA ILE A 319 -7.40 0.92 16.07
C ILE A 319 -8.90 0.68 15.84
N LEU A 320 -9.52 1.62 15.12
CA LEU A 320 -10.82 1.51 14.50
C LEU A 320 -10.68 2.07 13.07
N ASP A 321 -10.50 1.19 12.10
CA ASP A 321 -10.54 1.49 10.67
C ASP A 321 -11.83 0.90 10.09
N ALA A 322 -12.84 1.75 9.97
CA ALA A 322 -14.16 1.36 9.47
C ALA A 322 -14.18 1.13 7.95
N GLN A 323 -13.27 1.74 7.19
CA GLN A 323 -13.18 1.53 5.75
C GLN A 323 -12.62 0.13 5.45
N GLY A 324 -11.59 -0.27 6.21
CA GLY A 324 -10.97 -1.60 6.11
C GLY A 324 -11.60 -2.68 6.99
N GLY A 325 -12.64 -2.36 7.75
CA GLY A 325 -13.34 -3.33 8.61
C GLY A 325 -12.47 -3.90 9.74
N MET A 326 -11.61 -3.07 10.32
CA MET A 326 -10.55 -3.50 11.23
C MET A 326 -10.66 -2.81 12.59
N PHE A 327 -10.62 -3.61 13.66
CA PHE A 327 -10.81 -3.12 15.03
C PHE A 327 -9.97 -3.88 16.06
N GLY A 328 -9.50 -3.18 17.10
CA GLY A 328 -8.95 -3.79 18.31
C GLY A 328 -7.42 -3.90 18.38
N MET A 329 -6.70 -3.58 17.30
CA MET A 329 -5.23 -3.63 17.28
C MET A 329 -4.60 -2.45 18.02
N SER A 330 -3.39 -2.61 18.52
CA SER A 330 -2.63 -1.53 19.17
C SER A 330 -1.92 -0.59 18.17
N LYS A 331 -1.52 -1.13 17.02
CA LYS A 331 -0.87 -0.44 15.91
C LYS A 331 -1.61 -0.74 14.60
N HIS A 332 -1.60 0.21 13.67
CA HIS A 332 -2.18 0.01 12.34
C HIS A 332 -1.17 -0.76 11.46
N PRO A 333 -1.59 -1.68 10.55
CA PRO A 333 -0.68 -2.34 9.62
C PRO A 333 0.10 -1.36 8.72
N LEU A 334 -0.50 -0.19 8.45
CA LEU A 334 0.16 0.91 7.72
C LEU A 334 1.09 1.76 8.60
N GLN A 335 1.20 1.43 9.89
CA GLN A 335 2.18 2.03 10.78
C GLN A 335 3.44 1.16 10.96
N GLU A 336 3.45 -0.12 10.55
CA GLU A 336 4.66 -0.93 10.25
C GLU A 336 4.32 -2.43 9.99
N ALA A 337 5.16 -3.07 9.17
CA ALA A 337 5.24 -4.51 8.95
C ALA A 337 5.80 -5.22 10.19
N ASN A 338 5.34 -6.45 10.45
CA ASN A 338 5.76 -7.36 11.52
C ASN A 338 5.06 -7.15 12.87
N GLU A 339 3.97 -7.89 13.10
CA GLU A 339 3.75 -8.77 14.26
C GLU A 339 2.29 -9.26 14.31
N THR A 340 2.10 -10.53 14.65
CA THR A 340 0.82 -11.21 14.75
C THR A 340 0.07 -10.80 16.02
N GLN A 341 -1.11 -10.18 15.87
CA GLN A 341 -2.04 -9.89 16.98
C GLN A 341 -3.44 -10.42 16.65
N GLN A 342 -4.26 -10.69 17.68
CA GLN A 342 -5.64 -11.14 17.50
C GLN A 342 -6.45 -10.04 16.78
N VAL A 343 -6.79 -10.30 15.52
CA VAL A 343 -7.51 -9.37 14.64
C VAL A 343 -8.98 -9.76 14.58
N VAL A 344 -9.87 -8.81 14.84
CA VAL A 344 -11.24 -8.92 14.32
C VAL A 344 -11.27 -8.25 12.96
N ARG A 345 -11.31 -9.06 11.90
CA ARG A 345 -11.62 -8.61 10.54
C ARG A 345 -13.07 -8.94 10.26
N PHE A 346 -13.86 -7.95 9.87
CA PHE A 346 -15.22 -8.20 9.41
C PHE A 346 -15.21 -8.62 7.95
N THR A 347 -15.91 -9.70 7.62
CA THR A 347 -16.27 -10.03 6.24
C THR A 347 -17.63 -9.39 5.94
N ASP A 348 -17.78 -8.83 4.74
CA ASP A 348 -19.04 -8.23 4.31
C ASP A 348 -20.14 -9.31 4.14
N VAL A 349 -21.39 -8.88 3.93
CA VAL A 349 -22.54 -9.78 3.72
C VAL A 349 -22.53 -10.51 2.37
N ASN A 350 -21.61 -10.15 1.47
CA ASN A 350 -21.50 -10.70 0.12
C ASN A 350 -20.29 -11.62 -0.08
N GLY A 351 -19.47 -11.84 0.97
CA GLY A 351 -18.30 -12.71 0.92
C GLY A 351 -17.20 -12.24 -0.04
N GLN A 352 -17.13 -10.95 -0.39
CA GLN A 352 -16.13 -10.44 -1.33
C GLN A 352 -15.16 -9.44 -0.70
N ASN A 353 -13.89 -9.80 -0.86
CA ASN A 353 -12.64 -9.08 -0.63
C ASN A 353 -11.99 -9.06 0.77
N SER A 354 -11.01 -9.97 0.87
CA SER A 354 -9.60 -9.67 1.16
C SER A 354 -9.19 -8.21 0.89
N PHE A 355 -8.62 -7.58 1.92
CA PHE A 355 -7.59 -6.55 1.88
C PHE A 355 -7.64 -5.61 0.66
N VAL A 356 -8.31 -4.47 0.81
CA VAL A 356 -8.02 -3.31 -0.04
C VAL A 356 -6.60 -2.87 0.32
N SER A 357 -5.68 -3.06 -0.62
CA SER A 357 -4.29 -2.61 -0.54
C SER A 357 -4.23 -1.10 -0.21
N PRO A 358 -3.17 -0.60 0.44
CA PRO A 358 -3.12 0.76 0.98
C PRO A 358 -2.78 1.84 -0.04
N ASN A 359 -2.65 1.48 -1.32
CA ASN A 359 -2.23 2.43 -2.34
C ASN A 359 -3.45 3.22 -2.82
N TYR A 360 -3.60 4.41 -2.24
CA TYR A 360 -4.42 5.55 -2.64
C TYR A 360 -3.50 6.72 -2.98
#